data_AF-A0A958L2M4-F1
#
_entry.id   AF-A0A958L2M4-F1
#
_cell.length_a   1.000
_cell.length_b   1.000
_cell.length_c   1.000
_cell.angle_alpha   90.00
_cell.angle_beta   90.00
_cell.angle_gamma   90.00
#
_symmetry.space_group_name_H-M   'P 1'
#
loop_
_entity.id
_entity.type
_entity.pdbx_description
1 polymer ?
#
loop_
_entity_poly.entity_id
_entity_poly.type
_entity_poly.pdbx_seq_one_letter_code
_entity_poly.pdbx_strand_id
1 'polypeptide(L)'
;MAASDQDSLARCLDLVLTPVIRFCIRRSIPISDLRNAAKEIFAREAKRELELSDEKVTVSRLATMTGLHRHDFQDKESLTPPKIEEASIAARVITTWEVSPRLQTKSGKPK
;
A
#
# COMPACT_ATOMS: atom_id res chain seq x y z
N MET A 1 31.50 6.60 6.73
CA MET A 1 30.64 5.40 6.84
C MET A 1 29.16 5.71 6.62
N ALA A 2 28.65 6.92 6.88
CA ALA A 2 27.22 7.25 6.69
C ALA A 2 26.75 7.37 5.22
N ALA A 3 27.63 7.76 4.29
CA ALA A 3 27.26 7.95 2.88
C ALA A 3 26.94 6.62 2.15
N SER A 4 27.69 5.55 2.45
CA SER A 4 27.47 4.23 1.83
C SER A 4 26.15 3.59 2.25
N ASP A 5 25.71 3.84 3.48
CA ASP A 5 24.48 3.25 4.03
C ASP A 5 23.24 3.96 3.47
N GLN A 6 23.31 5.29 3.32
CA GLN A 6 22.23 6.07 2.71
C GLN A 6 22.07 5.74 1.21
N ASP A 7 23.19 5.58 0.51
CA ASP A 7 23.17 5.14 -0.90
C ASP A 7 22.62 3.71 -1.04
N SER A 8 22.91 2.84 -0.07
CA SER A 8 22.39 1.47 -0.05
C SER A 8 20.88 1.44 0.22
N LEU A 9 20.40 2.25 1.17
CA LEU A 9 18.97 2.39 1.45
C LEU A 9 18.20 2.92 0.24
N ALA A 10 18.72 3.95 -0.42
CA ALA A 10 18.11 4.53 -1.61
C ALA A 10 17.98 3.49 -2.73
N ARG A 11 19.01 2.65 -2.93
CA ARG A 11 18.96 1.53 -3.90
C ARG A 11 17.93 0.48 -3.52
N CYS A 12 17.83 0.11 -2.23
CA CYS A 12 16.82 -0.83 -1.76
C CYS A 12 15.40 -0.30 -2.01
N LEU A 13 15.16 0.98 -1.72
CA LEU A 13 13.88 1.63 -2.00
C LEU A 13 13.59 1.65 -3.50
N ASP A 14 14.57 1.96 -4.34
CA ASP A 14 14.40 1.95 -5.80
C ASP A 14 14.00 0.55 -6.31
N LEU A 15 14.65 -0.50 -5.81
CA LEU A 15 14.33 -1.89 -6.17
C LEU A 15 12.92 -2.33 -5.74
N VAL A 16 12.45 -1.85 -4.59
CA VAL A 16 11.12 -2.18 -4.05
C VAL A 16 10.01 -1.34 -4.70
N LEU A 17 10.23 -0.05 -4.90
CA LEU A 17 9.22 0.88 -5.41
C LEU A 17 9.08 0.81 -6.94
N THR A 18 10.16 0.52 -7.68
CA THR A 18 10.10 0.39 -9.14
C THR A 18 9.00 -0.56 -9.64
N PRO A 19 8.86 -1.80 -9.14
CA PRO A 19 7.78 -2.69 -9.59
C PRO A 19 6.38 -2.17 -9.20
N VAL A 20 6.23 -1.52 -8.05
CA VAL A 20 4.96 -0.92 -7.60
C VAL A 20 4.55 0.23 -8.51
N ILE A 21 5.47 1.15 -8.79
CA ILE A 21 5.24 2.29 -9.69
C ILE A 21 4.91 1.79 -11.10
N ARG A 22 5.64 0.78 -11.60
CA ARG A 22 5.35 0.16 -12.90
C ARG A 22 3.95 -0.44 -12.95
N PHE A 23 3.50 -1.08 -11.87
CA PHE A 23 2.14 -1.60 -11.74
C PHE A 23 1.10 -0.47 -11.82
N CYS A 24 1.30 0.61 -11.06
CA CYS A 24 0.42 1.78 -11.08
C CYS A 24 0.28 2.37 -12.49
N ILE A 25 1.41 2.58 -13.19
CA ILE A 25 1.42 3.11 -14.57
C ILE A 25 0.66 2.19 -15.52
N ARG A 26 0.89 0.86 -15.47
CA ARG A 26 0.22 -0.11 -16.35
C ARG A 26 -1.30 -0.20 -16.11
N ARG A 27 -1.76 0.19 -14.93
CA ARG A 27 -3.18 0.18 -14.54
C ARG A 27 -3.81 1.57 -14.54
N SER A 28 -3.11 2.58 -15.07
CA SER A 28 -3.57 3.98 -15.08
C SER A 28 -3.93 4.52 -13.70
N ILE A 29 -3.25 4.04 -12.65
CA ILE A 29 -3.43 4.55 -11.29
C ILE A 29 -2.62 5.84 -11.17
N PRO A 30 -3.26 6.99 -10.88
CA PRO A 30 -2.56 8.27 -10.77
C PRO A 30 -1.69 8.31 -9.50
N ILE A 31 -0.63 9.13 -9.55
CA ILE A 31 0.29 9.29 -8.42
C ILE A 31 -0.39 9.84 -7.16
N SER A 32 -1.50 10.57 -7.30
CA SER A 32 -2.32 11.03 -6.17
C SER A 32 -2.84 9.87 -5.34
N ASP A 33 -3.32 8.82 -5.99
CA ASP A 33 -3.96 7.69 -5.33
C ASP A 33 -2.92 6.81 -4.65
N LEU A 34 -1.79 6.57 -5.33
CA LEU A 34 -0.64 5.90 -4.71
C LEU A 34 -0.14 6.68 -3.49
N ARG A 35 -0.04 8.02 -3.58
CA ARG A 35 0.40 8.86 -2.46
C ARG A 35 -0.58 8.76 -1.29
N ASN A 36 -1.88 8.80 -1.54
CA ASN A 36 -2.89 8.68 -0.48
C ASN A 36 -2.81 7.31 0.20
N ALA A 37 -2.76 6.22 -0.57
CA ALA A 37 -2.58 4.87 -0.05
C ALA A 37 -1.27 4.73 0.75
N ALA A 38 -0.17 5.30 0.26
CA ALA A 38 1.12 5.29 0.94
C ALA A 38 1.07 6.02 2.29
N LYS A 39 0.39 7.17 2.36
CA LYS A 39 0.17 7.90 3.63
C LYS A 39 -0.58 7.05 4.65
N GLU A 40 -1.66 6.39 4.23
CA GLU A 40 -2.45 5.53 5.11
C GLU A 40 -1.62 4.34 5.64
N ILE A 41 -0.85 3.69 4.75
CA ILE A 41 0.08 2.61 5.14
C ILE A 41 1.12 3.15 6.13
N PHE A 42 1.74 4.30 5.85
CA PHE A 42 2.71 4.92 6.76
C PHE A 42 2.12 5.22 8.13
N ALA A 43 0.92 5.79 8.18
CA ALA A 43 0.25 6.12 9.42
C ALA A 43 -0.08 4.87 10.25
N ARG A 44 -0.51 3.79 9.59
CA ARG A 44 -0.80 2.51 10.24
C ARG A 44 0.46 1.83 10.78
N GLU A 45 1.52 1.74 9.98
CA GLU A 45 2.79 1.14 10.43
C GLU A 45 3.43 1.96 11.54
N ALA A 46 3.33 3.29 11.48
CA ALA A 46 3.78 4.17 12.55
C ALA A 46 3.00 3.95 13.86
N LYS A 47 1.69 3.78 13.77
CA LYS A 47 0.88 3.42 14.94
C LYS A 47 1.32 2.08 15.51
N ARG A 48 1.51 1.07 14.65
CA ARG A 48 1.97 -0.27 15.05
C ARG A 48 3.31 -0.22 15.76
N GLU A 49 4.26 0.56 15.28
CA GLU A 49 5.58 0.71 15.89
C GLU A 49 5.51 1.30 17.32
N LEU A 50 4.66 2.32 17.50
CA LEU A 50 4.41 2.90 18.83
C LEU A 50 3.73 1.88 19.77
N GLU A 51 2.77 1.10 19.27
CA GLU A 51 2.11 0.05 20.05
C GLU A 51 3.09 -1.06 20.45
N LEU A 52 3.98 -1.48 19.54
CA LEU A 52 5.01 -2.49 19.82
C LEU A 52 6.04 -2.00 20.83
N SER A 53 6.28 -0.68 20.89
CA SER A 53 7.19 -0.05 21.83
C SER A 53 6.53 0.27 23.19
N ASP A 54 5.29 -0.17 23.42
CA ASP A 54 4.45 0.18 24.58
C ASP A 54 4.35 1.69 24.84
N GLU A 55 4.42 2.47 23.76
CA GLU A 55 4.39 3.91 23.79
C GLU A 55 2.97 4.44 23.57
N LYS A 56 2.64 5.56 24.23
CA LYS A 56 1.34 6.21 24.04
C LYS A 56 1.18 6.66 22.59
N VAL A 57 0.23 6.06 21.87
CA VAL A 57 -0.18 6.48 20.53
C VAL A 57 -0.92 7.82 20.63
N THR A 58 -0.31 8.88 20.09
CA THR A 58 -0.92 10.20 19.99
C THR A 58 -0.70 10.78 18.60
N VAL A 59 -1.63 11.60 18.14
CA VAL A 59 -1.54 12.21 16.80
C VAL A 59 -0.26 13.06 16.63
N SER A 60 0.18 13.75 17.69
CA SER A 60 1.41 14.52 17.67
C SER A 60 2.64 13.64 17.43
N ARG A 61 2.73 12.49 18.12
CA ARG A 61 3.85 11.54 17.92
C ARG A 61 3.83 10.91 16.54
N LEU A 62 2.65 10.52 16.05
CA LEU A 62 2.50 9.98 14.70
C LEU A 62 2.95 11.00 13.64
N ALA A 63 2.55 12.27 13.78
CA ALA A 63 2.98 13.34 12.88
C ALA A 63 4.50 13.58 12.94
N THR A 64 5.10 13.57 14.14
CA THR A 64 6.55 13.71 14.28
C THR A 64 7.32 12.54 13.66
N MET A 65 6.84 11.32 13.82
CA MET A 65 7.54 10.12 13.33
C MET A 65 7.42 9.93 11.82
N THR A 66 6.30 10.33 11.22
CA THR A 66 6.01 10.10 9.79
C THR A 66 6.18 11.35 8.93
N GLY A 67 6.21 12.54 9.52
CA GLY A 67 6.16 13.82 8.80
C GLY A 67 4.79 14.13 8.17
N LEU A 68 3.76 13.32 8.43
CA LEU A 68 2.41 13.53 7.91
C LEU A 68 1.66 14.61 8.69
N HIS A 69 0.67 15.22 8.06
CA HIS A 69 -0.13 16.26 8.69
C HIS A 69 -1.18 15.66 9.63
N ARG A 70 -1.60 16.45 10.61
CA ARG A 70 -2.64 16.05 11.58
C ARG A 70 -3.94 15.57 10.92
N HIS A 71 -4.30 16.10 9.75
CA HIS A 71 -5.49 15.68 9.01
C HIS A 71 -5.37 14.28 8.40
N ASP A 72 -4.15 13.81 8.11
CA ASP A 72 -3.89 12.47 7.58
C ASP A 72 -4.20 11.35 8.61
N PHE A 73 -4.42 11.70 9.89
CA PHE A 73 -4.73 10.77 10.98
C PHE A 73 -6.15 10.89 11.53
N GLN A 74 -6.99 11.75 10.94
CA GLN A 74 -8.33 12.01 11.48
C GLN A 74 -9.30 10.85 11.22
N ASP A 75 -9.05 10.09 10.16
CA ASP A 75 -9.81 8.89 9.87
C ASP A 75 -9.25 7.70 10.68
N LYS A 76 -10.04 7.18 11.61
CA LYS A 76 -9.64 6.04 12.43
C LYS A 76 -9.77 4.70 11.70
N GLU A 77 -10.62 4.64 10.67
CA GLU A 77 -10.78 3.41 9.88
C GLU A 77 -9.55 3.15 9.01
N SER A 78 -8.93 4.20 8.45
CA SER A 78 -7.70 4.09 7.65
C SER A 78 -6.48 3.59 8.43
N LEU A 79 -6.47 3.78 9.77
CA LEU A 79 -5.43 3.30 10.68
C LEU A 79 -5.58 1.82 11.06
N THR A 80 -6.65 1.17 10.61
CA THR A 80 -6.84 -0.27 10.74
C THR A 80 -6.52 -0.89 9.37
N PRO A 81 -5.79 -2.01 9.29
CA PRO A 81 -5.59 -2.65 8.00
C PRO A 81 -6.96 -2.97 7.39
N PRO A 82 -7.17 -2.73 6.08
CA PRO A 82 -8.42 -3.06 5.44
C PRO A 82 -8.71 -4.53 5.75
N LYS A 83 -9.90 -4.79 6.30
CA LYS A 83 -10.34 -6.17 6.50
C LYS A 83 -10.36 -6.77 5.10
N ILE A 84 -9.52 -7.77 4.87
CA ILE A 84 -9.63 -8.58 3.65
C ILE A 84 -10.96 -9.29 3.82
N GLU A 85 -12.03 -8.69 3.29
CA GLU A 85 -13.24 -9.44 3.05
C GLU A 85 -12.81 -10.58 2.15
N GLU A 86 -13.04 -11.81 2.59
CA GLU A 86 -12.86 -12.97 1.74
C GLU A 86 -13.62 -12.66 0.45
N ALA A 87 -12.88 -12.47 -0.65
CA ALA A 87 -13.47 -12.10 -1.91
C ALA A 87 -14.63 -13.05 -2.15
N SER A 88 -15.84 -12.50 -2.32
CA SER A 88 -17.03 -13.31 -2.50
C SER A 88 -16.76 -14.37 -3.57
N ILE A 89 -17.39 -15.54 -3.47
CA ILE A 89 -17.18 -16.62 -4.44
C ILE A 89 -17.32 -16.09 -5.88
N ALA A 90 -18.25 -15.16 -6.11
CA ALA A 90 -18.41 -14.45 -7.37
C ALA A 90 -17.16 -13.62 -7.77
N ALA A 91 -16.60 -12.81 -6.88
CA ALA A 91 -15.39 -12.04 -7.15
C ALA A 91 -14.17 -12.93 -7.45
N ARG A 92 -14.04 -14.07 -6.75
CA ARG A 92 -12.99 -15.06 -7.03
C ARG A 92 -13.16 -15.72 -8.40
N VAL A 93 -14.40 -16.06 -8.78
CA VAL A 93 -14.70 -16.65 -10.09
C VAL A 93 -14.39 -15.67 -11.22
N ILE A 94 -14.86 -14.42 -11.11
CA ILE A 94 -14.60 -13.37 -12.10
C ILE A 94 -13.10 -13.13 -12.26
N THR A 95 -12.37 -12.96 -11.15
CA THR A 95 -10.92 -12.76 -11.18
C THR A 95 -10.20 -13.97 -11.79
N THR A 96 -10.64 -15.19 -11.49
CA THR A 96 -10.06 -16.41 -12.06
C THR A 96 -10.32 -16.51 -13.57
N TRP A 97 -11.50 -16.08 -14.03
CA TRP A 97 -11.85 -16.00 -15.45
C TRP A 97 -11.03 -14.95 -16.20
N GLU A 98 -10.79 -13.78 -15.61
CA GLU A 98 -9.99 -12.72 -16.23
C GLU A 98 -8.49 -13.03 -16.28
N VAL A 99 -7.98 -13.82 -15.33
CA VAL A 99 -6.55 -14.10 -15.22
C VAL A 99 -6.15 -15.40 -15.94
N SER A 100 -7.09 -16.33 -16.17
CA SER A 100 -6.78 -17.64 -16.75
C SER A 100 -6.95 -17.66 -18.28
N PRO A 101 -5.86 -17.77 -19.07
CA PRO A 101 -5.95 -17.80 -20.54
C PRO A 101 -6.72 -19.02 -21.07
N ARG A 102 -6.82 -20.09 -20.26
CA ARG A 102 -7.59 -21.30 -20.59
C ARG A 102 -9.10 -21.09 -20.56
N LEU A 103 -9.57 -20.05 -19.86
CA LEU A 103 -10.99 -19.71 -19.71
C LEU A 103 -11.39 -18.54 -20.63
N GLN A 104 -10.47 -18.11 -21.50
CA GLN A 104 -10.66 -17.05 -22.47
C GLN A 104 -10.70 -17.61 -23.88
N THR A 105 -11.56 -17.03 -24.71
CA THR A 105 -11.54 -17.23 -26.16
C THR A 105 -10.28 -16.58 -26.76
N LYS A 106 -9.92 -16.94 -28.01
CA LYS A 106 -8.75 -16.36 -28.72
C LYS A 106 -8.78 -14.83 -28.83
N SER A 107 -9.93 -14.21 -28.64
CA SER A 107 -10.16 -12.76 -28.64
C SER A 107 -10.26 -12.14 -27.23
N GLY A 108 -9.92 -12.88 -26.17
CA GLY A 108 -9.86 -12.38 -24.79
C GLY A 108 -11.22 -12.28 -24.08
N LYS A 109 -12.29 -12.82 -24.66
CA LYS A 109 -13.63 -12.83 -24.05
C LYS A 109 -13.88 -14.12 -23.27
N PRO A 110 -14.60 -14.09 -22.14
CA PRO A 110 -14.93 -15.29 -21.38
C PRO A 110 -15.76 -16.26 -22.23
N LYS A 111 -15.49 -17.56 -22.08
CA LYS A 111 -16.11 -18.65 -22.86
C LYS A 111 -17.33 -19.24 -22.17
#